data_AF-A0A2P4XT56-F1
#
_entry.id   AF-A0A2P4XT56-F1
#
_cell.length_a   1.000
_cell.length_b   1.000
_cell.length_c   1.000
_cell.angle_alpha   90.00
_cell.angle_beta   90.00
_cell.angle_gamma   90.00
#
_symmetry.space_group_name_H-M   'P 1'
#
loop_
_entity.id
_entity.type
_entity.pdbx_description
1 polymer ?
#
loop_
_entity_poly.entity_id
_entity_poly.type
_entity_poly.pdbx_seq_one_letter_code
_entity_poly.pdbx_strand_id
1 'polypeptide(L)'
;MAAPDCVLELEVPDKEVIRRIAGRRVDPVTGRTYHVEFNPPPADVINRVVQRSDDTEEKILTRLTQFHAHADAVRTAFETYRGDFGATIQVMRASGYQAPPTIARGFADLALERAAQRSLILIRQDISKRLRRRLEAGSQGVYHVPSSQQKPSFPVRAHVRALHAPRLISINERVKPMRGALRELLRRLR
;
A
#
# COMPACT_ATOMS: atom_id res chain seq x y z
N MET A 1 -7.53 -11.51 -13.98
CA MET A 1 -7.99 -10.83 -12.74
C MET A 1 -6.90 -9.89 -12.27
N ALA A 2 -7.24 -8.75 -11.67
CA ALA A 2 -6.25 -7.87 -11.06
C ALA A 2 -5.72 -8.51 -9.77
N ALA A 3 -4.39 -8.61 -9.63
CA ALA A 3 -3.72 -9.06 -8.42
C ALA A 3 -2.97 -7.89 -7.78
N PRO A 4 -2.93 -7.81 -6.44
CA PRO A 4 -2.16 -6.77 -5.75
C PRO A 4 -0.66 -6.96 -5.99
N ASP A 5 0.11 -5.88 -6.05
CA ASP A 5 1.58 -5.98 -6.14
C ASP A 5 2.18 -6.41 -4.78
N CYS A 6 1.55 -6.00 -3.68
CA CYS A 6 2.00 -6.30 -2.32
C CYS A 6 0.81 -6.57 -1.37
N VAL A 7 1.05 -7.38 -0.35
CA VAL A 7 0.13 -7.70 0.75
C VAL A 7 0.82 -7.41 2.07
N LEU A 8 0.11 -6.79 3.02
CA LEU A 8 0.61 -6.55 4.38
C LEU A 8 0.00 -7.57 5.34
N GLU A 9 0.85 -8.30 6.03
CA GLU A 9 0.48 -9.22 7.10
C GLU A 9 0.88 -8.61 8.45
N LEU A 10 -0.11 -8.44 9.32
CA LEU A 10 0.07 -7.87 10.65
C LEU A 10 0.11 -8.96 11.71
N GLU A 11 1.19 -8.99 12.48
CA GLU A 11 1.40 -9.95 13.54
C GLU A 11 1.08 -9.34 14.89
N VAL A 12 0.08 -9.92 15.55
CA VAL A 12 -0.32 -9.55 16.91
C VAL A 12 -0.53 -10.85 17.69
N PRO A 13 0.07 -11.00 18.88
CA PRO A 13 -0.15 -12.16 19.74
C PRO A 13 -1.62 -12.32 20.12
N ASP A 14 -2.11 -13.55 20.15
CA ASP A 14 -3.51 -13.88 20.47
C ASP A 14 -4.00 -13.25 21.78
N LYS A 15 -3.16 -13.26 22.82
CA LYS A 15 -3.48 -12.63 24.11
C LYS A 15 -3.85 -11.14 23.98
N GLU A 16 -3.16 -10.44 23.07
CA GLU A 16 -3.39 -9.01 22.82
C GLU A 16 -4.64 -8.82 21.97
N VAL A 17 -4.89 -9.70 21.00
CA VAL A 17 -6.13 -9.71 20.22
C VAL A 17 -7.35 -9.93 21.13
N ILE A 18 -7.28 -10.91 22.03
CA ILE A 18 -8.34 -11.19 23.01
C ILE A 18 -8.58 -9.97 23.89
N ARG A 19 -7.52 -9.43 24.50
CA ARG A 19 -7.60 -8.22 25.34
C ARG A 19 -8.29 -7.06 24.63
N ARG A 20 -7.90 -6.78 23.37
CA ARG A 20 -8.45 -5.67 22.57
C ARG A 20 -9.91 -5.87 22.17
N ILE A 21 -10.31 -7.08 21.79
CA ILE A 21 -11.67 -7.35 21.33
C ILE A 21 -12.62 -7.50 22.51
N ALA A 22 -12.25 -8.28 23.53
CA ALA A 22 -13.08 -8.48 24.72
C ALA A 22 -13.30 -7.20 25.54
N GLY A 23 -12.35 -6.26 25.48
CA GLY A 23 -12.46 -4.96 26.11
C GLY A 23 -13.39 -3.98 25.39
N ARG A 24 -13.89 -4.30 24.18
CA ARG A 24 -14.73 -3.41 23.38
C ARG A 24 -16.13 -3.25 23.99
N ARG A 25 -16.61 -2.02 24.01
CA ARG A 25 -17.96 -1.65 24.45
C ARG A 25 -18.62 -0.76 23.41
N VAL A 26 -19.93 -0.88 23.23
CA VAL A 26 -20.69 -0.08 22.28
C VAL A 26 -21.87 0.54 23.03
N ASP A 27 -22.05 1.84 22.85
CA ASP A 27 -23.25 2.52 23.30
C ASP A 27 -24.41 2.22 22.33
N PRO A 28 -25.47 1.52 22.77
CA PRO A 28 -26.57 1.14 21.89
C PRO A 28 -27.38 2.34 21.37
N VAL A 29 -27.30 3.50 22.05
CA VAL A 29 -28.06 4.70 21.67
C VAL A 29 -27.31 5.51 20.60
N THR A 30 -26.00 5.69 20.77
CA THR A 30 -25.20 6.55 19.88
C THR A 30 -24.38 5.78 18.84
N GLY A 31 -24.23 4.46 19.01
CA GLY A 31 -23.34 3.62 18.21
C GLY A 31 -21.85 3.86 18.46
N ARG A 32 -21.49 4.76 19.39
CA ARG A 32 -20.09 5.04 19.73
C ARG A 32 -19.44 3.81 20.37
N THR A 33 -18.21 3.54 19.95
CA THR A 33 -17.42 2.41 20.47
C THR A 33 -16.38 2.93 21.48
N TYR A 34 -16.27 2.22 22.59
CA TYR A 34 -15.34 2.45 23.68
C TYR A 34 -14.51 1.19 23.94
N HIS A 35 -13.49 1.31 24.78
CA HIS A 35 -12.70 0.18 25.26
C HIS A 35 -12.40 0.36 26.74
N VAL A 36 -12.63 -0.67 27.55
CA VAL A 36 -12.50 -0.59 29.01
C VAL A 36 -11.15 -0.04 29.52
N GLU A 37 -10.06 -0.34 28.82
CA GLU A 37 -8.71 0.18 29.13
C GLU A 37 -8.26 1.36 28.24
N PHE A 38 -8.25 1.20 26.92
CA PHE A 38 -7.62 2.17 26.00
C PHE A 38 -8.47 3.42 25.69
N ASN A 39 -9.79 3.34 25.87
CA ASN A 39 -10.71 4.45 25.65
C ASN A 39 -11.98 4.25 26.52
N PRO A 40 -11.86 4.39 27.85
CA PRO A 40 -12.96 4.07 28.76
C PRO A 40 -14.21 4.91 28.45
N PRO A 41 -15.42 4.34 28.60
CA PRO A 41 -16.64 5.11 28.44
C PRO A 41 -16.74 6.21 29.52
N PRO A 42 -17.22 7.41 29.17
CA PRO A 42 -17.47 8.45 30.16
C PRO A 42 -18.63 8.09 31.10
N ALA A 43 -18.69 8.76 32.26
CA ALA A 43 -19.61 8.42 33.35
C ALA A 43 -21.10 8.52 32.97
N ASP A 44 -21.45 9.36 32.00
CA ASP A 44 -22.81 9.52 31.49
C ASP A 44 -23.30 8.33 30.66
N VAL A 45 -22.39 7.51 30.12
CA VAL A 45 -22.73 6.34 29.29
C VAL A 45 -22.24 5.01 29.86
N ILE A 46 -21.40 5.01 30.90
CA ILE A 46 -20.77 3.79 31.44
C ILE A 46 -21.75 2.69 31.81
N ASN A 47 -22.94 3.04 32.31
CA ASN A 47 -23.95 2.08 32.75
C ASN A 47 -24.80 1.50 31.60
N ARG A 48 -24.73 2.07 30.40
CA ARG A 48 -25.54 1.64 29.24
C ARG A 48 -24.73 0.99 28.13
N VAL A 49 -23.40 1.15 28.12
CA VAL A 49 -22.58 0.52 27.10
C VAL A 49 -22.60 -1.00 27.28
N VAL A 50 -22.64 -1.71 26.17
CA VAL A 50 -22.72 -3.18 26.14
C VAL A 50 -21.55 -3.76 25.38
N GLN A 51 -21.14 -4.97 25.75
CA GLN A 51 -20.24 -5.77 24.93
C GLN A 51 -21.03 -6.35 23.75
N ARG A 52 -20.44 -6.38 22.56
CA ARG A 52 -21.10 -7.02 21.43
C ARG A 52 -21.18 -8.53 21.65
N SER A 53 -22.21 -9.15 21.10
CA SER A 53 -22.43 -10.59 21.25
C SER A 53 -21.31 -11.44 20.66
N ASP A 54 -20.51 -10.91 19.71
CA ASP A 54 -19.37 -11.57 19.09
C ASP A 54 -18.01 -11.32 19.76
N ASP A 55 -17.98 -10.49 20.80
CA ASP A 55 -16.76 -10.08 21.50
C ASP A 55 -16.49 -10.90 22.77
N THR A 56 -17.16 -12.03 22.97
CA THR A 56 -16.88 -12.92 24.11
C THR A 56 -15.58 -13.70 23.88
N GLU A 57 -14.89 -14.06 24.96
CA GLU A 57 -13.61 -14.74 24.89
C GLU A 57 -13.70 -16.07 24.14
N GLU A 58 -14.76 -16.86 24.38
CA GLU A 58 -14.99 -18.15 23.70
C GLU A 58 -15.13 -17.97 22.19
N LYS A 59 -15.84 -16.93 21.76
CA LYS A 59 -16.02 -16.61 20.34
C LYS A 59 -14.74 -16.10 19.70
N ILE A 60 -13.97 -15.28 20.41
CA ILE A 60 -12.67 -14.80 19.93
C ILE A 60 -11.70 -15.97 19.76
N LEU A 61 -11.60 -16.87 20.74
CA LEU A 61 -10.77 -18.07 20.68
C LEU A 61 -11.16 -18.96 19.51
N THR A 62 -12.45 -19.21 19.31
CA THR A 62 -12.94 -19.98 18.16
C THR A 62 -12.50 -19.37 16.83
N ARG A 63 -12.58 -18.04 16.70
CA ARG A 63 -12.15 -17.31 15.50
C ARG A 63 -10.63 -17.34 15.31
N LEU A 64 -9.85 -17.24 16.38
CA LEU A 64 -8.39 -17.36 16.33
C LEU A 64 -7.97 -18.76 15.89
N THR A 65 -8.60 -19.81 16.40
CA THR A 65 -8.36 -21.19 15.94
C THR A 65 -8.63 -21.33 14.45
N GLN A 66 -9.77 -20.82 13.97
CA GLN A 66 -10.08 -20.83 12.53
C GLN A 66 -9.09 -19.99 11.72
N PHE A 67 -8.69 -18.82 12.23
CA PHE A 67 -7.69 -17.99 11.58
C PHE A 67 -6.37 -18.74 11.41
N HIS A 68 -5.82 -19.32 12.48
CA HIS A 68 -4.56 -20.07 12.42
C HIS A 68 -4.64 -21.31 11.54
N ALA A 69 -5.81 -21.97 11.48
CA ALA A 69 -6.03 -23.11 10.58
C ALA A 69 -5.97 -22.75 9.08
N HIS A 70 -6.15 -21.47 8.73
CA HIS A 70 -6.25 -21.02 7.33
C HIS A 70 -5.20 -19.98 6.92
N ALA A 71 -4.59 -19.26 7.87
CA ALA A 71 -3.69 -18.15 7.62
C ALA A 71 -2.51 -18.56 6.72
N ASP A 72 -1.88 -19.69 7.01
CA ASP A 72 -0.73 -20.18 6.23
C ASP A 72 -1.12 -20.55 4.78
N ALA A 73 -2.32 -21.11 4.58
CA ALA A 73 -2.81 -21.43 3.24
C ALA A 73 -3.07 -20.15 2.42
N VAL A 74 -3.66 -19.13 3.04
CA VAL A 74 -3.88 -17.82 2.41
C VAL A 74 -2.55 -17.14 2.09
N ARG A 75 -1.60 -17.14 3.03
CA ARG A 75 -0.26 -16.59 2.81
C ARG A 75 0.44 -17.29 1.64
N THR A 76 0.45 -18.62 1.64
CA THR A 76 1.04 -19.44 0.57
C THR A 76 0.44 -19.11 -0.79
N ALA A 77 -0.89 -18.91 -0.86
CA ALA A 77 -1.55 -18.53 -2.12
C ALA A 77 -1.03 -17.21 -2.69
N PHE A 78 -0.69 -16.23 -1.84
CA PHE A 78 -0.07 -14.97 -2.28
C PHE A 78 1.41 -15.16 -2.67
N GLU A 79 2.21 -15.83 -1.84
CA GLU A 79 3.66 -16.02 -2.09
C GLU A 79 3.95 -16.83 -3.35
N THR A 80 3.11 -17.83 -3.62
CA THR A 80 3.22 -18.71 -4.80
C THR A 80 2.57 -18.12 -6.05
N TYR A 81 1.84 -17.01 -5.93
CA TYR A 81 1.16 -16.39 -7.07
C TYR A 81 2.14 -16.06 -8.20
N ARG A 82 1.79 -16.52 -9.41
CA ARG A 82 2.48 -16.17 -10.65
C ARG A 82 1.45 -15.68 -11.65
N GLY A 83 1.52 -14.39 -11.98
CA GLY A 83 0.68 -13.75 -12.97
C GLY A 83 1.39 -13.55 -14.30
N ASP A 84 0.65 -12.96 -15.25
CA ASP A 84 1.18 -12.63 -16.57
C ASP A 84 2.46 -11.80 -16.48
N PHE A 85 3.34 -12.01 -17.47
CA PHE A 85 4.61 -11.29 -17.59
C PHE A 85 5.55 -11.44 -16.38
N GLY A 86 5.38 -12.50 -15.60
CA GLY A 86 6.19 -12.77 -14.41
C GLY A 86 5.78 -11.94 -13.19
N ALA A 87 4.54 -11.44 -13.16
CA ALA A 87 4.02 -10.73 -11.99
C ALA A 87 4.02 -11.66 -10.77
N THR A 88 4.55 -11.16 -9.66
CA THR A 88 4.57 -11.86 -8.36
C THR A 88 3.98 -10.93 -7.31
N ILE A 89 3.49 -11.51 -6.21
CA ILE A 89 2.96 -10.76 -5.07
C ILE A 89 4.01 -10.81 -3.96
N GLN A 90 4.32 -9.65 -3.39
CA GLN A 90 5.23 -9.58 -2.24
C GLN A 90 4.44 -9.46 -0.95
N VAL A 91 4.72 -10.34 0.01
CA VAL A 91 4.09 -10.30 1.34
C VAL A 91 5.05 -9.62 2.31
N MET A 92 4.63 -8.49 2.86
CA MET A 92 5.34 -7.79 3.94
C MET A 92 4.75 -8.19 5.27
N ARG A 93 5.60 -8.67 6.18
CA ARG A 93 5.21 -8.97 7.56
C ARG A 93 5.60 -7.81 8.47
N ALA A 94 4.70 -7.40 9.35
CA ALA A 94 4.96 -6.35 10.31
C ALA A 94 4.31 -6.65 11.66
N SER A 95 5.07 -6.43 12.74
CA SER A 95 4.52 -6.45 14.09
C SER A 95 3.48 -5.35 14.28
N GLY A 96 2.29 -5.72 14.74
CA GLY A 96 1.20 -4.78 15.06
C GLY A 96 1.40 -3.97 16.34
N TYR A 97 2.56 -4.10 17.01
CA TYR A 97 2.99 -3.21 18.10
C TYR A 97 3.78 -2.00 17.58
N GLN A 98 4.14 -1.98 16.30
CA GLN A 98 4.80 -0.81 15.73
C GLN A 98 3.81 0.35 15.56
N ALA A 99 4.35 1.57 15.55
CA ALA A 99 3.54 2.75 15.28
C ALA A 99 2.94 2.66 13.86
N PRO A 100 1.64 3.00 13.69
CA PRO A 100 1.00 3.03 12.36
C PRO A 100 1.80 3.75 11.26
N PRO A 101 2.42 4.93 11.49
CA PRO A 101 3.20 5.59 10.44
C PRO A 101 4.44 4.80 10.00
N THR A 102 5.04 4.01 10.90
CA THR A 102 6.20 3.16 10.58
C THR A 102 5.80 2.03 9.65
N ILE A 103 4.72 1.31 9.99
CA ILE A 103 4.18 0.23 9.18
C ILE A 103 3.75 0.77 7.80
N ALA A 104 3.00 1.88 7.79
CA ALA A 104 2.51 2.49 6.57
C ALA A 104 3.63 2.94 5.63
N ARG A 105 4.70 3.54 6.17
CA ARG A 105 5.86 3.94 5.37
C ARG A 105 6.56 2.73 4.76
N GLY A 106 6.88 1.72 5.57
CA GLY A 106 7.55 0.53 5.06
C GLY A 106 6.74 -0.19 3.98
N PHE A 107 5.41 -0.27 4.15
CA PHE A 107 4.53 -0.86 3.14
C PHE A 107 4.45 -0.02 1.86
N ALA A 108 4.37 1.30 1.99
CA ALA A 108 4.35 2.20 0.84
C ALA A 108 5.65 2.15 0.02
N ASP A 109 6.80 2.13 0.70
CA ASP A 109 8.11 2.02 0.06
C ASP A 109 8.22 0.71 -0.73
N LEU A 110 7.86 -0.42 -0.10
CA LEU A 110 7.81 -1.72 -0.77
C LEU A 110 6.88 -1.70 -1.99
N ALA A 111 5.67 -1.19 -1.85
CA ALA A 111 4.68 -1.14 -2.93
C ALA A 111 5.20 -0.31 -4.12
N LEU A 112 5.84 0.83 -3.85
CA LEU A 112 6.40 1.70 -4.88
C LEU A 112 7.56 1.03 -5.63
N GLU A 113 8.47 0.39 -4.90
CA GLU A 113 9.58 -0.37 -5.49
C GLU A 113 9.07 -1.48 -6.41
N ARG A 114 8.04 -2.22 -5.99
CA ARG A 114 7.48 -3.32 -6.80
C ARG A 114 6.71 -2.83 -8.01
N ALA A 115 5.94 -1.76 -7.89
CA ALA A 115 5.27 -1.13 -9.02
C ALA A 115 6.29 -0.63 -10.06
N ALA A 116 7.40 -0.03 -9.61
CA ALA A 116 8.47 0.41 -10.50
C ALA A 116 9.15 -0.77 -11.22
N GLN A 117 9.51 -1.83 -10.49
CA GLN A 117 10.12 -3.04 -11.07
C GLN A 117 9.21 -3.69 -12.12
N ARG A 118 7.90 -3.83 -11.82
CA ARG A 118 6.92 -4.38 -12.75
C ARG A 118 6.82 -3.54 -14.03
N SER A 119 6.78 -2.22 -13.88
CA SER A 119 6.73 -1.29 -15.02
C SER A 119 7.97 -1.45 -15.92
N LEU A 120 9.16 -1.54 -15.33
CA LEU A 120 10.41 -1.77 -16.09
C LEU A 120 10.41 -3.10 -16.84
N ILE A 121 9.90 -4.17 -16.23
CA ILE A 121 9.80 -5.49 -16.88
C ILE A 121 8.88 -5.41 -18.10
N LEU A 122 7.71 -4.77 -17.96
CA LEU A 122 6.75 -4.62 -19.06
C LEU A 122 7.33 -3.79 -20.21
N ILE A 123 7.99 -2.67 -19.89
CA ILE A 123 8.67 -1.81 -20.89
C ILE A 123 9.73 -2.63 -21.63
N ARG A 124 10.58 -3.36 -20.90
CA ARG A 124 11.64 -4.20 -21.51
C ARG A 124 11.05 -5.24 -22.45
N GLN A 125 9.99 -5.93 -22.04
CA GLN A 125 9.33 -6.95 -22.86
C GLN A 125 8.68 -6.36 -24.11
N ASP A 126 8.05 -5.19 -24.01
CA ASP A 126 7.45 -4.51 -25.17
C ASP A 126 8.53 -4.12 -26.18
N ILE A 127 9.64 -3.52 -25.72
CA ILE A 127 10.79 -3.19 -26.57
C ILE A 127 11.34 -4.45 -27.24
N SER A 128 11.57 -5.53 -26.49
CA SER A 128 12.07 -6.80 -27.05
C SER A 128 11.13 -7.40 -28.09
N LYS A 129 9.80 -7.38 -27.85
CA LYS A 129 8.81 -7.86 -28.83
C LYS A 129 8.82 -7.03 -30.10
N ARG A 130 8.88 -5.70 -29.99
CA ARG A 130 8.97 -4.80 -31.15
C ARG A 130 10.24 -5.03 -31.96
N LEU A 131 11.39 -5.19 -31.30
CA LEU A 131 12.67 -5.47 -31.97
C LEU A 131 12.62 -6.82 -32.70
N ARG A 132 12.11 -7.87 -32.05
CA ARG A 132 11.98 -9.21 -32.67
C ARG A 132 11.12 -9.16 -33.93
N ARG A 133 9.92 -8.56 -33.88
CA ARG A 133 9.03 -8.41 -35.05
C ARG A 133 9.70 -7.70 -36.22
N ARG A 134 10.53 -6.69 -35.94
CA ARG A 134 11.27 -5.94 -36.97
C ARG A 134 12.39 -6.76 -37.62
N LEU A 135 13.13 -7.53 -36.82
CA LEU A 135 14.15 -8.44 -37.33
C LEU A 135 13.51 -9.53 -38.22
N GLU A 136 12.39 -10.11 -37.77
CA GLU A 136 11.61 -11.10 -38.53
C GLU A 136 11.06 -10.52 -39.85
N ALA A 137 10.66 -9.24 -39.86
CA ALA A 137 10.20 -8.53 -41.06
C ALA A 137 11.34 -8.09 -42.00
N GLY A 138 12.59 -8.55 -41.80
CA GLY A 138 13.72 -8.26 -42.69
C GLY A 138 14.22 -6.81 -42.64
N SER A 139 13.83 -6.03 -41.62
CA SER A 139 14.25 -4.63 -41.49
C SER A 139 15.71 -4.53 -41.01
N GLN A 140 16.68 -4.38 -41.92
CA GLN A 140 18.04 -3.98 -41.55
C GLN A 140 18.06 -2.48 -41.19
N GLY A 141 18.28 -2.17 -39.91
CA GLY A 141 18.51 -0.80 -39.46
C GLY A 141 19.69 -0.77 -38.50
N VAL A 142 20.72 0.01 -38.84
CA VAL A 142 21.84 0.31 -37.94
C VAL A 142 21.32 1.21 -36.83
N TYR A 143 21.36 0.74 -35.59
CA TYR A 143 21.04 1.58 -34.45
C TYR A 143 22.32 2.22 -33.94
N HIS A 144 22.42 3.54 -34.09
CA HIS A 144 23.34 4.31 -33.25
C HIS A 144 22.81 4.23 -31.82
N VAL A 145 23.47 3.42 -30.98
CA VAL A 145 23.48 3.70 -29.55
C VAL A 145 24.15 5.07 -29.44
N PRO A 146 23.48 6.13 -28.95
CA PRO A 146 24.13 7.41 -28.79
C PRO A 146 25.34 7.17 -27.89
N SER A 147 26.53 7.35 -28.47
CA SER A 147 27.77 7.47 -27.70
C SER A 147 27.47 8.44 -26.56
N SER A 148 27.82 8.06 -25.33
CA SER A 148 27.60 8.82 -24.10
C SER A 148 28.27 10.21 -24.09
N GLN A 149 28.82 10.67 -25.22
CA GLN A 149 29.50 11.95 -25.36
C GLN A 149 28.79 12.99 -26.25
N GLN A 150 27.67 12.68 -26.90
CA GLN A 150 26.87 13.74 -27.54
C GLN A 150 25.79 14.25 -26.58
N LYS A 151 26.06 15.40 -25.97
CA LYS A 151 25.06 16.21 -25.27
C LYS A 151 23.92 16.52 -26.25
N PRO A 152 22.65 16.25 -25.90
CA PRO A 152 21.53 16.57 -26.77
C PRO A 152 21.46 18.09 -26.99
N SER A 153 21.42 18.51 -28.26
CA SER A 153 21.06 19.86 -28.68
C SER A 153 19.55 20.05 -28.56
N PHE A 154 19.06 20.06 -27.32
CA PHE A 154 17.76 20.58 -26.97
C PHE A 154 17.97 21.53 -25.78
N PRO A 155 17.18 22.61 -25.66
CA PRO A 155 17.38 23.56 -24.57
C PRO A 155 17.21 22.84 -23.24
N VAL A 156 18.32 22.76 -22.50
CA VAL A 156 18.38 22.22 -21.15
C VAL A 156 17.47 23.06 -20.26
N ARG A 157 16.35 22.49 -19.82
CA ARG A 157 15.82 22.61 -18.45
C ARG A 157 14.53 21.79 -18.30
N ALA A 158 14.64 20.48 -18.36
CA ALA A 158 13.74 19.67 -17.52
C ALA A 158 14.30 19.74 -16.11
N HIS A 159 13.79 20.68 -15.29
CA HIS A 159 13.91 20.54 -13.85
C HIS A 159 13.06 19.34 -13.43
N VAL A 160 13.63 18.15 -13.53
CA VAL A 160 13.13 16.98 -12.81
C VAL A 160 13.37 17.28 -11.34
N ARG A 161 12.41 17.94 -10.70
CA ARG A 161 12.29 17.89 -9.24
C ARG A 161 11.91 16.45 -8.91
N ALA A 162 12.91 15.62 -8.67
CA ALA A 162 12.74 14.50 -7.78
C ALA A 162 12.29 15.11 -6.44
N LEU A 163 11.01 14.97 -6.11
CA LEU A 163 10.53 15.22 -4.77
C LEU A 163 11.03 14.06 -3.91
N HIS A 164 12.33 14.04 -3.62
CA HIS A 164 12.77 13.48 -2.37
C HIS A 164 12.26 14.46 -1.31
N ALA A 165 11.30 14.03 -0.50
CA ALA A 165 10.86 14.80 0.66
C ALA A 165 11.57 14.28 1.91
N PRO A 166 12.81 14.71 2.22
CA PRO A 166 13.27 14.70 3.58
C PRO A 166 12.75 16.00 4.22
N ARG A 167 11.70 15.91 5.03
CA ARG A 167 11.58 16.61 6.33
C ARG A 167 10.15 16.62 6.86
N LEU A 168 10.09 16.24 8.13
CA LEU A 168 9.14 16.63 9.18
C LEU A 168 8.15 17.74 8.77
N ILE A 169 6.88 17.38 8.67
CA ILE A 169 5.78 18.34 8.59
C ILE A 169 5.58 18.91 9.99
N SER A 170 5.96 20.17 10.17
CA SER A 170 5.43 20.99 11.26
C SER A 170 3.97 21.34 10.92
N ILE A 171 3.08 21.06 11.86
CA ILE A 171 1.63 21.24 11.74
C ILE A 171 1.33 22.72 11.92
N ASN A 172 1.15 23.46 10.84
CA ASN A 172 0.27 24.63 10.73
C ASN A 172 0.55 25.35 9.41
N GLU A 173 -0.36 25.26 8.43
CA GLU A 173 -0.80 26.41 7.63
C GLU A 173 -1.95 26.03 6.68
N ARG A 174 -2.90 26.94 6.54
CA ARG A 174 -4.25 26.72 5.98
C ARG A 174 -4.21 26.48 4.46
N VAL A 175 -4.96 25.47 4.02
CA VAL A 175 -5.14 25.08 2.61
C VAL A 175 -6.03 26.08 1.87
N LYS A 176 -5.54 26.69 0.77
CA LYS A 176 -6.35 27.42 -0.22
C LYS A 176 -6.76 26.50 -1.39
N PRO A 177 -7.94 26.69 -2.01
CA PRO A 177 -8.56 25.67 -2.86
C PRO A 177 -7.95 25.55 -4.27
N MET A 178 -7.61 24.31 -4.65
CA MET A 178 -7.09 23.86 -5.96
C MET A 178 -8.15 23.90 -7.08
N ARG A 179 -8.67 25.08 -7.44
CA ARG A 179 -9.51 25.19 -8.65
C ARG A 179 -8.88 26.04 -9.76
N GLY A 180 -8.04 27.01 -9.41
CA GLY A 180 -7.31 27.83 -10.40
C GLY A 180 -6.08 27.15 -10.99
N ALA A 181 -5.33 26.39 -10.18
CA ALA A 181 -4.03 25.83 -10.58
C ALA A 181 -4.14 24.74 -11.65
N LEU A 182 -5.22 23.95 -11.65
CA LEU A 182 -5.40 22.85 -12.61
C LEU A 182 -5.77 23.35 -14.02
N ARG A 183 -6.54 24.46 -14.12
CA ARG A 183 -6.85 25.08 -15.43
C ARG A 183 -5.63 25.70 -16.08
N GLU A 184 -4.76 26.33 -15.28
CA GLU A 184 -3.53 26.94 -15.79
C GLU A 184 -2.52 25.88 -16.26
N LEU A 185 -2.49 24.73 -15.58
CA LEU A 185 -1.63 23.60 -15.94
C LEU A 185 -2.07 22.91 -17.24
N LEU A 186 -3.38 22.77 -17.46
CA LEU A 186 -3.94 22.21 -18.69
C LEU A 186 -3.78 23.13 -19.91
N ARG A 187 -3.72 24.46 -19.71
CA ARG A 187 -3.50 25.44 -20.79
C ARG A 187 -2.06 25.45 -21.31
N ARG A 188 -1.09 25.03 -20.49
CA ARG A 188 0.34 24.97 -20.84
C ARG A 188 0.75 23.67 -21.53
N LEU A 189 -0.17 22.72 -21.67
CA LEU A 189 0.06 21.40 -22.27
C LEU A 189 -0.57 21.24 -23.68
N ARG A 190 -1.03 22.34 -24.29
CA ARG A 190 -1.41 22.40 -25.72
C ARG A 190 -0.35 23.13 -26.53
#